data_AF-A0A821ZG25-F1
#
_entry.id   AF-A0A821ZG25-F1
#
_cell.length_a   1.000
_cell.length_b   1.000
_cell.length_c   1.000
_cell.angle_alpha   90.00
_cell.angle_beta   90.00
_cell.angle_gamma   90.00
#
_symmetry.space_group_name_H-M   'P 1'
#
loop_
_entity.id
_entity.type
_entity.pdbx_description
1 polymer ?
#
loop_
_entity_poly.entity_id
_entity_poly.type
_entity_poly.pdbx_seq_one_letter_code
_entity_poly.pdbx_strand_id
1 'polypeptide(L)'
;MDELNQVIFFVNSLSSNTGLYVRSKHPQTVEEAIREATTYDNVMAIGKANNFTYNPFLETSSTVELNSIKTHQQRYSTPFNSVTTKADCLKFGLCFYCKEPGHRALKCPERPQQQQSPASSYQKNEQR
;
A
#
# COMPACT_ATOMS: atom_id res chain seq x y z
N MET A 1 -1.69 -39.37 16.97
CA MET A 1 -0.93 -38.18 16.52
C MET A 1 -1.64 -36.98 17.11
N ASP A 2 -0.95 -36.19 17.92
CA ASP A 2 -1.51 -34.97 18.52
C ASP A 2 -1.87 -33.97 17.41
N GLU A 3 -3.08 -33.42 17.42
CA GLU A 3 -3.59 -32.53 16.37
C GLU A 3 -2.76 -31.24 16.31
N LEU A 4 -2.28 -30.77 17.46
CA LEU A 4 -1.37 -29.62 17.56
C LEU A 4 -0.04 -29.88 16.85
N ASN A 5 0.49 -31.10 16.93
CA ASN A 5 1.71 -31.46 16.23
C ASN A 5 1.49 -31.46 14.71
N GLN A 6 0.31 -31.91 14.23
CA GLN A 6 -0.01 -31.86 12.81
C GLN A 6 -0.06 -30.41 12.29
N VAL A 7 -0.67 -29.50 13.05
CA VAL A 7 -0.66 -28.06 12.73
C VAL A 7 0.76 -27.51 12.66
N ILE A 8 1.61 -27.82 13.63
CA ILE A 8 2.99 -27.36 13.65
C ILE A 8 3.78 -27.87 12.44
N PHE A 9 3.64 -29.16 12.10
CA PHE A 9 4.28 -29.74 10.91
C PHE A 9 3.80 -29.07 9.63
N PHE A 10 2.49 -28.84 9.50
CA PHE A 10 1.91 -28.14 8.36
C PHE A 10 2.47 -26.72 8.24
N VAL A 11 2.39 -25.92 9.30
CA VAL A 11 2.86 -24.52 9.30
C VAL A 11 4.35 -24.41 9.00
N ASN A 12 5.16 -25.36 9.48
CA ASN A 12 6.60 -25.41 9.20
C ASN A 12 6.92 -25.80 7.74
N SER A 13 5.99 -26.44 7.03
CA SER A 13 6.13 -26.79 5.61
C SER A 13 5.76 -25.64 4.65
N LEU A 14 5.12 -24.58 5.15
CA LEU A 14 4.72 -23.42 4.36
C LEU A 14 5.90 -22.48 4.06
N SER A 15 5.73 -21.63 3.04
CA SER A 15 6.68 -20.57 2.73
C SER A 15 6.86 -19.62 3.93
N SER A 16 8.02 -18.97 4.08
CA SER A 16 8.34 -18.16 5.26
C SER A 16 7.30 -17.07 5.56
N ASN A 17 6.78 -16.40 4.52
CA ASN A 17 5.79 -15.33 4.69
C ASN A 17 4.39 -15.87 5.02
N THR A 18 3.94 -16.89 4.28
CA THR A 18 2.64 -17.55 4.53
C THR A 18 2.63 -18.22 5.90
N GLY A 19 3.71 -18.92 6.25
CA GLY A 19 3.89 -19.58 7.55
C GLY A 19 3.94 -18.60 8.72
N LEU A 20 4.57 -17.44 8.56
CA LEU A 20 4.55 -16.38 9.58
C LEU A 20 3.12 -15.86 9.83
N TYR A 21 2.37 -15.61 8.76
CA TYR A 21 0.98 -15.17 8.84
C TYR A 21 0.12 -16.22 9.55
N VAL A 22 0.16 -17.48 9.09
CA VAL A 22 -0.63 -18.56 9.69
C VAL A 22 -0.26 -18.75 11.15
N ARG A 23 1.02 -18.66 11.53
CA ARG A 23 1.47 -18.75 12.92
C ARG A 23 0.92 -17.62 13.79
N SER A 24 0.79 -16.41 13.25
CA SER A 24 0.20 -15.27 13.97
C SER A 24 -1.30 -15.43 14.24
N LYS A 25 -2.00 -16.25 13.45
CA LYS A 25 -3.42 -16.58 13.65
C LYS A 25 -3.64 -17.69 14.68
N HIS A 26 -2.58 -18.37 15.12
CA HIS A 26 -2.64 -19.45 16.10
C HIS A 26 -3.76 -20.48 15.83
N PRO A 27 -3.81 -21.09 14.63
CA PRO A 27 -4.84 -22.06 14.29
C PRO A 27 -4.78 -23.26 15.23
N GLN A 28 -5.94 -23.76 15.65
CA GLN A 28 -6.02 -24.93 16.51
C GLN A 28 -6.16 -26.23 15.73
N THR A 29 -6.59 -26.15 14.46
CA THR A 29 -6.73 -27.30 13.58
C THR A 29 -6.00 -27.11 12.26
N VAL A 30 -5.74 -28.22 11.57
CA VAL A 30 -5.05 -28.21 10.28
C VAL A 30 -5.91 -27.53 9.23
N GLU A 31 -7.22 -27.74 9.26
CA GLU A 31 -8.18 -27.12 8.35
C GLU A 31 -8.18 -25.59 8.49
N GLU A 32 -8.09 -25.09 9.73
CA GLU A 32 -7.97 -23.66 9.98
C GLU A 32 -6.67 -23.10 9.41
N ALA A 33 -5.55 -23.78 9.63
CA ALA A 33 -4.26 -23.40 9.07
C ALA A 33 -4.27 -23.38 7.53
N ILE A 34 -4.94 -24.35 6.89
CA ILE A 34 -5.10 -24.40 5.42
C ILE A 34 -5.93 -23.23 4.91
N ARG A 35 -7.05 -22.91 5.57
CA ARG A 35 -7.90 -21.77 5.19
C ARG A 35 -7.14 -20.45 5.27
N GLU A 36 -6.40 -20.24 6.34
CA GLU A 36 -5.60 -19.03 6.53
C GLU A 36 -4.47 -18.92 5.49
N ALA A 37 -3.76 -20.03 5.22
CA ALA A 37 -2.73 -20.07 4.19
C ALA A 37 -3.29 -19.71 2.80
N THR A 38 -4.42 -20.33 2.45
CA THR A 38 -5.11 -20.09 1.17
C THR A 38 -5.55 -18.64 1.03
N THR A 39 -6.10 -18.07 2.11
CA THR A 39 -6.54 -16.66 2.14
C THR A 39 -5.37 -15.73 1.90
N TYR A 40 -4.25 -15.96 2.59
CA TYR A 40 -3.04 -15.16 2.42
C TYR A 40 -2.51 -15.21 0.98
N ASP A 41 -2.36 -16.40 0.41
CA ASP A 41 -1.81 -16.58 -0.92
C ASP A 41 -2.70 -15.92 -1.99
N ASN A 42 -4.02 -16.01 -1.85
CA ASN A 42 -4.97 -15.33 -2.73
C ASN A 42 -4.83 -13.80 -2.66
N VAL A 43 -4.75 -13.24 -1.45
CA VAL A 43 -4.57 -11.79 -1.28
C VAL A 43 -3.24 -11.32 -1.86
N MET A 44 -2.16 -12.08 -1.65
CA MET A 44 -0.85 -11.78 -2.21
C MET A 44 -0.82 -11.87 -3.74
N ALA A 45 -1.50 -12.85 -4.32
CA ALA A 45 -1.63 -13.00 -5.77
C ALA A 45 -2.35 -11.78 -6.38
N ILE A 46 -3.41 -11.30 -5.74
CA ILE A 46 -4.16 -10.10 -6.17
C ILE A 46 -3.28 -8.84 -6.04
N GLY A 47 -2.52 -8.71 -4.96
CA GLY A 47 -1.60 -7.58 -4.75
C GLY A 47 -0.54 -7.48 -5.84
N LYS A 48 0.04 -8.61 -6.25
CA LYS A 48 1.01 -8.68 -7.37
C LYS A 48 0.42 -8.23 -8.70
N ALA A 49 -0.82 -8.65 -9.00
CA ALA A 49 -1.50 -8.23 -10.23
C ALA A 49 -1.78 -6.71 -10.27
N ASN A 50 -2.00 -6.09 -9.11
CA ASN A 50 -2.42 -4.69 -9.01
C ASN A 50 -1.31 -3.71 -8.56
N ASN A 51 -0.04 -4.16 -8.46
CA ASN A 51 1.06 -3.38 -7.89
C ASN A 51 0.72 -2.79 -6.49
N PHE A 52 -0.07 -3.50 -5.70
CA PHE A 52 -0.49 -3.08 -4.37
C PHE A 52 0.29 -3.84 -3.30
N THR A 53 0.92 -3.12 -2.38
CA THR A 53 1.62 -3.73 -1.23
C THR A 53 0.59 -3.97 -0.12
N TYR A 54 0.09 -5.19 0.00
CA TYR A 54 -0.80 -5.58 1.09
C TYR A 54 0.00 -5.90 2.35
N ASN A 55 -0.39 -5.30 3.49
CA ASN A 55 0.16 -5.62 4.80
C ASN A 55 -0.86 -6.45 5.61
N PRO A 56 -0.66 -7.77 5.75
CA PRO A 56 -1.60 -8.68 6.40
C PRO A 56 -1.74 -8.50 7.92
N PHE A 57 -0.83 -7.73 8.53
CA PHE A 57 -0.78 -7.48 9.98
C PHE A 57 -1.51 -6.21 10.40
N LEU A 58 -2.03 -5.43 9.45
CA LEU A 58 -2.95 -4.34 9.74
C LEU A 58 -4.35 -4.92 9.64
N GLU A 59 -5.02 -5.11 10.77
CA GLU A 59 -6.46 -5.33 10.80
C GLU A 59 -7.13 -4.14 10.13
N THR A 60 -7.46 -4.28 8.85
CA THR A 60 -8.39 -3.37 8.19
C THR A 60 -9.72 -3.60 8.88
N SER A 61 -10.05 -2.73 9.83
CA SER A 61 -11.35 -2.62 10.48
C SER A 61 -12.38 -2.23 9.43
N SER A 62 -12.74 -3.17 8.57
CA SER A 62 -13.75 -3.00 7.54
C SER A 62 -14.58 -4.27 7.57
N THR A 63 -15.53 -4.29 8.50
CA THR A 63 -16.75 -5.07 8.37
C THR A 63 -17.45 -4.63 7.10
N VAL A 64 -17.07 -5.20 5.96
CA VAL A 64 -17.81 -5.00 4.71
C VAL A 64 -18.93 -6.02 4.73
N GLU A 65 -20.11 -5.58 5.16
CA GLU A 65 -21.34 -6.32 4.88
C GLU A 65 -21.49 -6.44 3.36
N LEU A 66 -21.49 -7.68 2.90
CA LEU A 66 -21.57 -8.05 1.51
C LEU A 66 -23.03 -7.94 1.04
N ASN A 67 -23.57 -6.72 0.92
CA ASN A 67 -24.90 -6.54 0.34
C ASN A 67 -24.96 -5.30 -0.56
N SER A 68 -25.09 -5.59 -1.87
CA SER A 68 -25.65 -4.73 -2.92
C SER A 68 -25.01 -3.35 -3.11
N ILE A 69 -24.02 -3.24 -4.02
CA ILE A 69 -23.69 -1.94 -4.62
C ILE A 69 -23.65 -2.06 -6.14
N LYS A 70 -24.77 -1.63 -6.75
CA LYS A 70 -24.80 -1.14 -8.13
C LYS A 70 -23.75 -0.04 -8.28
N THR A 71 -22.92 -0.18 -9.29
CA THR A 71 -22.19 0.89 -10.00
C THR A 71 -22.47 2.32 -9.51
N HIS A 72 -21.68 2.80 -8.56
CA HIS A 72 -21.42 4.23 -8.43
C HIS A 72 -20.04 4.42 -7.79
N GLN A 73 -19.08 4.82 -8.61
CA GLN A 73 -17.77 5.28 -8.17
C GLN A 73 -17.95 6.56 -7.34
N GLN A 74 -18.14 6.44 -6.02
CA GLN A 74 -17.85 7.54 -5.13
C GLN A 74 -16.48 7.29 -4.52
N ARG A 75 -15.51 8.05 -5.02
CA ARG A 75 -14.21 8.20 -4.38
C ARG A 75 -14.44 8.90 -3.04
N TYR A 76 -14.54 8.12 -1.98
CA TYR A 76 -14.57 8.67 -0.63
C TYR A 76 -13.17 9.20 -0.29
N SER A 77 -13.07 10.52 -0.25
CA SER A 77 -12.02 11.26 0.43
C SER A 77 -12.04 10.87 1.90
N THR A 78 -11.08 10.06 2.35
CA THR A 78 -10.74 10.01 3.77
C THR A 78 -9.62 11.02 4.03
N PRO A 79 -9.71 11.84 5.09
CA PRO A 79 -8.67 12.78 5.45
C PRO A 79 -7.57 11.99 6.18
N PHE A 80 -6.80 11.21 5.43
CA PHE A 80 -5.62 10.59 5.99
C PHE A 80 -4.50 11.61 5.89
N ASN A 81 -3.99 12.05 7.03
CA ASN A 81 -2.69 12.69 7.20
C ASN A 81 -1.56 11.70 6.80
N SER A 82 -1.64 11.09 5.62
CA SER A 82 -0.55 10.32 5.06
C SER A 82 0.43 11.31 4.47
N VAL A 83 1.68 11.13 4.85
CA VAL A 83 2.83 11.82 4.30
C VAL A 83 2.80 11.68 2.77
N THR A 84 2.23 12.67 2.08
CA THR A 84 2.18 12.69 0.60
C THR A 84 3.62 12.72 0.09
N THR A 85 4.06 11.61 -0.49
CA THR A 85 5.39 11.52 -1.06
C THR A 85 5.42 12.28 -2.39
N LYS A 86 6.63 12.61 -2.88
CA LYS A 86 6.79 13.28 -4.19
C LYS A 86 6.16 12.46 -5.34
N ALA A 87 6.18 11.13 -5.24
CA ALA A 87 5.57 10.24 -6.22
C ALA A 87 4.04 10.38 -6.25
N ASP A 88 3.42 10.53 -5.08
CA ASP A 88 1.97 10.72 -4.98
C ASP A 88 1.53 12.07 -5.58
N CYS A 89 2.28 13.15 -5.32
CA CYS A 89 1.99 14.45 -5.92
C CYS A 89 2.08 14.43 -7.45
N LEU A 90 3.00 13.63 -8.01
CA LEU A 90 3.10 13.44 -9.46
C LEU A 90 1.92 12.62 -9.99
N LYS A 91 1.62 11.49 -9.36
CA LYS A 91 0.57 10.54 -9.75
C LYS A 91 -0.83 11.16 -9.71
N PHE A 92 -1.12 11.96 -8.68
CA PHE A 92 -2.44 12.56 -8.46
C PHE A 92 -2.55 14.02 -8.93
N GLY A 93 -1.48 14.58 -9.53
CA GLY A 93 -1.52 15.95 -10.04
C GLY A 93 -1.60 17.03 -8.95
N LEU A 94 -1.12 16.73 -7.75
CA LEU A 94 -1.16 17.64 -6.61
C LEU A 94 -0.02 18.67 -6.67
N CYS A 95 -0.22 19.77 -5.95
CA CYS A 95 0.81 20.75 -5.69
C CYS A 95 1.92 20.14 -4.81
N PHE A 96 3.18 20.30 -5.20
CA PHE A 96 4.31 19.81 -4.39
C PHE A 96 4.55 20.63 -3.11
N TYR A 97 3.89 21.78 -2.96
CA TYR A 97 4.01 22.65 -1.78
C TYR A 97 2.86 22.41 -0.80
N CYS A 98 1.63 22.77 -1.15
CA CYS A 98 0.46 22.62 -0.27
C CYS A 98 -0.28 21.28 -0.41
N LYS A 99 0.12 20.41 -1.35
CA LYS A 99 -0.49 19.08 -1.58
C LYS A 99 -1.95 19.11 -2.03
N GLU A 100 -2.43 20.27 -2.48
CA GLU A 100 -3.77 20.42 -3.04
C GLU A 100 -3.79 20.20 -4.56
N PRO A 101 -4.88 19.64 -5.12
CA PRO A 101 -5.06 19.54 -6.56
C PRO A 101 -5.35 20.90 -7.21
N GLY A 102 -5.26 20.96 -8.54
CA GLY A 102 -5.66 22.13 -9.33
C GLY A 102 -4.54 23.13 -9.63
N HIS A 103 -3.40 23.04 -8.95
CA HIS A 103 -2.23 23.85 -9.27
C HIS A 103 -0.90 23.10 -9.00
N ARG A 104 0.19 23.60 -9.58
CA ARG A 104 1.55 23.12 -9.31
C ARG A 104 2.26 24.08 -8.37
N ALA A 105 3.34 23.62 -7.73
CA ALA A 105 4.10 24.43 -6.76
C ALA A 105 4.63 25.77 -7.32
N LEU A 106 4.69 25.94 -8.65
CA LEU A 106 5.06 27.20 -9.30
C LEU A 106 3.92 28.24 -9.30
N LYS A 107 2.67 27.80 -9.24
CA LYS A 107 1.46 28.64 -9.24
C LYS A 107 0.69 28.47 -7.93
N CYS A 108 1.39 28.10 -6.85
CA CYS A 108 0.76 27.89 -5.55
C CYS A 108 0.53 29.23 -4.87
N PRO A 109 -0.71 29.55 -4.47
CA PRO A 109 -1.04 30.84 -3.84
C PRO A 109 -0.38 30.98 -2.46
N GLU A 110 -0.19 29.86 -1.76
CA GLU A 110 0.45 29.79 -0.44
C GLU A 110 1.98 29.87 -0.49
N ARG A 111 2.57 29.88 -1.69
CA ARG A 111 4.03 29.93 -1.82
C ARG A 111 4.49 31.38 -1.77
N PRO A 112 5.21 31.82 -0.73
CA PRO A 112 5.86 33.12 -0.76
C PRO A 112 6.80 33.14 -1.97
N GLN A 113 6.66 34.14 -2.84
CA GLN A 113 7.57 34.41 -3.96
C GLN A 113 8.96 34.80 -3.42
N GLN A 114 9.66 33.86 -2.79
CA GLN A 114 11.08 33.99 -2.53
C GLN A 114 11.82 33.25 -3.64
N GLN A 115 12.12 34.06 -4.66
CA GLN A 115 13.29 34.01 -5.53
C GLN A 115 13.57 32.64 -6.16
N GLN A 116 13.20 32.55 -7.44
CA GLN A 116 13.87 31.68 -8.39
C GLN A 116 15.37 31.98 -8.32
N SER A 117 16.15 31.14 -7.63
CA SER A 117 17.59 31.11 -7.84
C SER A 117 17.81 30.78 -9.32
N PRO A 118 18.51 31.64 -10.09
CA PRO A 118 18.64 31.46 -11.52
C PRO A 118 19.35 30.14 -11.82
N ALA A 119 18.95 29.56 -12.94
CA ALA A 119 19.46 28.32 -13.48
C ALA A 119 20.98 28.21 -13.34
N SER A 120 21.43 27.13 -12.71
CA SER A 120 22.80 26.66 -12.78
C SER A 120 23.19 26.53 -14.25
N SER A 121 24.02 27.45 -14.71
CA SER A 121 24.67 27.43 -16.02
C SER A 121 25.56 26.19 -16.11
N TYR A 122 25.05 25.12 -16.70
CA TYR A 122 25.87 24.00 -17.16
C TYR A 122 26.68 24.48 -18.37
N GLN A 123 27.88 25.00 -18.11
CA GLN A 123 28.88 25.33 -19.11
C GLN A 123 29.46 24.00 -19.62
N LYS A 124 29.02 23.57 -20.80
CA LYS A 124 29.60 22.43 -21.51
C LYS A 124 30.92 22.89 -22.11
N ASN A 125 32.00 22.67 -21.37
CA ASN A 125 33.36 22.97 -21.82
C ASN A 125 33.85 21.78 -22.68
N GLU A 126 33.69 21.87 -24.01
CA GLU A 126 34.39 21.00 -24.95
C GLU A 126 35.54 21.79 -25.57
N GLN A 127 36.75 21.59 -25.02
CA GLN A 127 38.02 21.93 -25.66
C GLN A 127 38.66 20.62 -26.18
N ARG A 128 38.86 20.50 -27.49
CA ARG A 128 40.14 20.21 -28.18
C ARG A 128 39.95 20.08 -29.68
#